data_AF-A0A151WHH6-F1
#
_entry.id   AF-A0A151WHH6-F1
#
_cell.length_a   1.000
_cell.length_b   1.000
_cell.length_c   1.000
_cell.angle_alpha   90.00
_cell.angle_beta   90.00
_cell.angle_gamma   90.00
#
_symmetry.space_group_name_H-M   'P 1'
#
loop_
_entity.id
_entity.type
_entity.pdbx_description
1 polymer ?
#
loop_
_entity_poly.entity_id
_entity_poly.type
_entity_poly.pdbx_seq_one_letter_code
_entity_poly.pdbx_strand_id
1 'polypeptide(L)' 'MARSTDLNPLDYFLWEYLKGKIYNTKPRNLNDLRQRIINEFRTIPREFYRNAVLSFYNCLAYCQTTEGRQFEYLL' A
#
# COMPACT_ATOMS: atom_id res chain seq x y z
N MET A 1 -15.46 -8.56 -14.25
CA MET A 1 -15.25 -7.17 -13.80
C MET A 1 -13.90 -7.11 -13.13
N ALA A 2 -12.88 -6.63 -13.85
CA ALA A 2 -11.53 -6.50 -13.30
C ALA A 2 -11.60 -5.61 -12.07
N ARG A 3 -11.23 -6.15 -10.91
CA ARG A 3 -11.22 -5.40 -9.66
C ARG A 3 -10.06 -4.42 -9.77
N SER A 4 -10.38 -3.17 -10.07
CA SER A 4 -9.46 -2.02 -10.10
C SER A 4 -8.85 -1.70 -8.72
N THR A 5 -8.70 -2.70 -7.84
CA THR A 5 -7.93 -2.63 -6.60
C THR A 5 -6.44 -2.85 -6.85
N ASP A 6 -6.07 -3.52 -7.96
CA ASP A 6 -4.66 -3.77 -8.31
C ASP A 6 -3.98 -2.55 -8.96
N LEU A 7 -4.76 -1.53 -9.33
CA LEU A 7 -4.27 -0.36 -10.08
C LEU A 7 -4.02 0.88 -9.22
N ASN A 8 -4.29 0.82 -7.91
CA ASN A 8 -3.77 1.82 -6.98
C ASN A 8 -2.66 1.19 -6.13
N PRO A 9 -1.43 1.06 -6.66
CA PRO A 9 -0.30 0.55 -5.88
C PRO A 9 0.06 1.48 -4.74
N LEU A 10 -0.45 2.71 -4.70
CA LEU A 10 -0.39 3.51 -3.49
C LEU A 10 -1.28 2.87 -2.42
N ASP A 11 -2.52 2.48 -2.73
CA ASP A 11 -3.37 1.75 -1.78
C ASP A 11 -2.75 0.40 -1.40
N TYR A 12 -2.21 -0.40 -2.34
CA TYR A 12 -1.57 -1.67 -1.98
C TYR A 12 -0.30 -1.47 -1.13
N PHE A 13 0.68 -0.72 -1.63
CA PHE A 13 1.97 -0.54 -0.97
C PHE A 13 1.85 0.20 0.37
N LEU A 14 1.06 1.27 0.41
CA LEU A 14 0.83 2.02 1.65
C LEU A 14 0.03 1.19 2.64
N TRP A 15 -0.99 0.45 2.20
CA TRP A 15 -1.79 -0.37 3.09
C TRP A 15 -1.01 -1.54 3.66
N GLU A 16 -0.18 -2.24 2.87
CA GLU A 16 0.71 -3.28 3.38
C GLU A 16 1.72 -2.72 4.40
N TYR A 17 2.34 -1.57 4.10
CA TYR A 17 3.25 -0.89 5.02
C TYR A 17 2.53 -0.50 6.33
N LEU A 18 1.37 0.14 6.23
CA LEU A 18 0.58 0.57 7.38
C LEU A 18 0.11 -0.63 8.19
N LYS A 19 -0.30 -1.72 7.55
CA LYS A 19 -0.70 -2.94 8.26
C LYS A 19 0.45 -3.48 9.11
N GLY A 20 1.65 -3.57 8.54
CA GLY A 20 2.85 -4.01 9.27
C GLY A 20 3.18 -3.13 10.47
N LYS A 21 2.89 -1.83 10.43
CA LYS A 21 3.15 -0.89 11.53
C LYS A 21 2.03 -0.84 12.58
N ILE A 22 0.80 -0.68 12.12
CA ILE A 22 -0.38 -0.51 12.97
C ILE A 22 -0.70 -1.79 13.75
N TYR A 23 -0.59 -2.94 13.09
CA TYR A 23 -0.94 -4.24 13.66
C TYR A 23 0.26 -5.01 14.23
N ASN A 24 1.47 -4.43 14.22
CA ASN A 24 2.62 -5.01 14.94
C ASN A 24 2.28 -5.27 16.43
N THR A 25 1.40 -4.45 16.99
CA THR A 25 0.75 -4.73 18.27
C THR A 25 -0.76 -4.60 18.11
N LYS A 26 -1.55 -5.44 18.79
CA LYS A 26 -3.01 -5.38 18.72
C LYS A 26 -3.51 -4.00 19.20
N PRO A 27 -4.27 -3.25 18.39
CA PRO A 27 -4.87 -1.99 18.83
C PRO A 27 -5.85 -2.23 19.97
N ARG A 28 -5.85 -1.33 20.96
CA ARG A 28 -6.68 -1.46 22.17
C ARG A 28 -8.15 -1.10 21.91
N ASN A 29 -8.40 -0.15 21.02
CA ASN A 29 -9.72 0.33 20.62
C ASN A 29 -9.62 1.14 19.32
N LEU A 30 -10.77 1.60 18.81
CA LEU A 30 -10.83 2.39 17.57
C LEU A 30 -10.06 3.72 17.64
N ASN A 31 -10.00 4.36 18.82
CA ASN A 31 -9.27 5.61 18.97
C ASN A 31 -7.75 5.39 18.90
N ASP A 32 -7.25 4.34 19.56
CA ASP A 32 -5.85 3.90 19.45
C ASP A 32 -5.48 3.56 18.00
N LEU A 33 -6.34 2.81 17.30
CA LEU A 33 -6.17 2.53 15.87
C LEU A 33 -6.05 3.81 15.03
N ARG A 34 -6.97 4.76 15.24
CA ARG A 34 -6.98 6.05 14.53
C ARG A 34 -5.70 6.85 14.80
N GLN A 35 -5.26 6.92 16.06
CA GLN A 35 -4.04 7.66 16.43
C GLN A 35 -2.79 7.02 15.82
N ARG A 36 -2.71 5.68 15.78
CA ARG A 36 -1.61 4.97 15.13
C ARG A 36 -1.55 5.28 13.64
N ILE A 37 -2.67 5.25 12.93
CA ILE A 37 -2.73 5.65 11.51
C ILE A 37 -2.19 7.07 11.34
N ILE A 38 -2.70 8.04 12.10
CA ILE A 38 -2.28 9.45 11.98
C ILE A 38 -0.79 9.61 12.29
N ASN A 39 -0.28 8.93 13.31
CA ASN A 39 1.13 9.01 13.68
C ASN A 39 2.03 8.37 12.63
N GLU A 40 1.69 7.21 12.09
CA GLU A 40 2.46 6.59 10.99
C GLU A 40 2.45 7.48 9.75
N PHE A 41 1.33 8.08 9.37
CA PHE A 41 1.31 9.03 8.25
C PHE A 41 2.22 10.25 8.46
N ARG A 42 2.46 10.66 9.70
CA ARG A 42 3.40 11.76 10.02
C ARG A 42 4.87 11.35 9.96
N THR A 43 5.18 10.06 10.13
CA THR A 43 6.55 9.55 10.10
C THR A 43 7.00 9.18 8.69
N ILE A 44 6.07 9.00 7.74
CA ILE A 44 6.38 8.65 6.36
C ILE A 44 7.19 9.78 5.68
N PRO A 45 8.44 9.52 5.28
CA PRO A 45 9.26 10.52 4.61
C PRO A 45 8.81 10.75 3.16
N ARG A 46 9.15 11.91 2.59
CA ARG A 46 8.83 12.24 1.18
C ARG A 46 9.31 11.19 0.18
N GLU A 47 10.42 10.51 0.49
CA GLU A 47 10.99 9.45 -0.31
C GLU A 47 10.06 8.23 -0.45
N PHE A 48 9.25 7.95 0.57
CA PHE A 48 8.27 6.87 0.53
C PHE A 48 7.20 7.10 -0.54
N TYR A 49 6.76 8.36 -0.72
CA TYR A 49 5.82 8.72 -1.78
C TYR A 49 6.45 8.56 -3.17
N ARG A 50 7.76 8.81 -3.32
CA ARG A 50 8.48 8.52 -4.58
C ARG A 50 8.50 7.02 -4.86
N ASN A 51 8.77 6.20 -3.84
CA ASN A 51 8.77 4.74 -3.99
C ASN A 51 7.37 4.21 -4.33
N ALA A 52 6.30 4.77 -3.76
CA ALA A 52 4.93 4.43 -4.13
C ALA A 52 4.62 4.76 -5.60
N VAL A 53 5.07 5.93 -6.07
CA VAL A 53 4.94 6.33 -7.49
C VAL A 53 5.77 5.43 -8.40
N LEU A 54 6.99 5.05 -8.02
CA LEU A 54 7.80 4.10 -8.78
C LEU A 54 7.15 2.71 -8.84
N SER A 55 6.58 2.25 -7.73
CA SER A 55 5.82 1.00 -7.70
C SER A 55 4.62 1.03 -8.65
N PHE A 56 4.00 2.20 -8.87
CA PHE A 56 2.96 2.38 -9.89
C PHE A 56 3.49 2.20 -11.30
N TYR A 57 4.60 2.86 -11.65
CA TYR A 57 5.22 2.69 -12.96
C TYR A 57 5.67 1.25 -13.21
N ASN A 58 6.22 0.58 -12.20
CA ASN A 58 6.53 -0.85 -12.28
C ASN A 58 5.26 -1.66 -12.56
N CYS A 59 4.19 -1.43 -11.80
CA CYS A 59 2.93 -2.15 -12.00
C CYS A 59 2.38 -1.94 -13.44
N LEU A 60 2.43 -0.72 -13.96
CA LEU A 60 2.01 -0.41 -15.33
C LEU A 60 2.88 -1.12 -16.37
N ALA A 61 4.22 -1.06 -16.23
CA ALA A 61 5.14 -1.76 -17.11
C ALA A 61 4.91 -3.28 -17.08
N TYR A 62 4.66 -3.84 -15.90
CA TYR A 62 4.38 -5.26 -15.74
C TYR A 62 3.02 -5.66 -16.33
N CYS A 63 1.95 -4.88 -16.12
CA CYS A 63 0.66 -5.10 -16.77
C CYS A 63 0.75 -5.11 -18.30
N GLN A 64 1.63 -4.29 -18.88
CA GLN A 64 1.91 -4.30 -20.32
C GLN A 64 2.57 -5.60 -20.77
N THR A 65 3.46 -6.18 -19.96
CA THR A 65 4.15 -7.45 -20.27
C THR A 65 3.30 -8.70 -20.05
N THR A 66 2.28 -8.65 -19.17
CA THR A 66 1.43 -9.81 -18.82
C THR A 66 0.08 -9.86 -19.56
N GLU A 67 -0.13 -9.01 -20.58
CA GLU A 67 -1.36 -8.93 -21.38
C GLU A 67 -2.64 -8.77 -20.52
N GLY A 68 -2.55 -8.11 -19.36
CA GLY A 68 -3.72 -7.78 -18.54
C GLY A 68 -4.27 -8.90 -17.63
N ARG A 69 -3.50 -9.95 -17.33
CA ARG A 69 -3.90 -10.94 -16.30
C ARG A 69 -3.71 -10.38 -14.87
N GLN A 70 -4.73 -10.50 -14.03
CA GLN A 70 -4.67 -10.11 -12.60
C GLN A 70 -3.72 -11.04 -11.82
N PHE A 71 -2.92 -10.47 -10.91
CA PHE A 71 -2.05 -11.21 -10.00
C PHE A 71 -2.06 -10.60 -8.60
N GLU A 72 -2.10 -11.45 -7.57
CA GLU A 72 -1.82 -11.07 -6.19
C GLU A 72 -0.32 -10.86 -6.02
N TYR A 73 0.08 -9.71 -5.44
CA TYR A 73 1.44 -9.47 -4.98
C TYR A 73 1.77 -10.49 -3.87
N LEU A 74 2.59 -11.48 -4.20
CA LEU A 74 3.26 -12.34 -3.23
C LEU A 74 4.47 -11.58 -2.66
N LEU A 75 4.25 -10.95 -1.50
CA LEU A 75 5.26 -10.63 -0.49
C LEU A 75 4.75 -11.10 0.87
#